data_AF-V6KYE2-F1
#
_entry.id   AF-V6KYE2-F1
#
_cell.length_a   1.000
_cell.length_b   1.000
_cell.length_c   1.000
_cell.angle_alpha   90.00
_cell.angle_beta   90.00
_cell.angle_gamma   90.00
#
_symmetry.space_group_name_H-M   'P 1'
#
loop_
_entity.id
_entity.type
_entity.pdbx_description
1 polymer ?
#
loop_
_entity_poly.entity_id
_entity_poly.type
_entity_poly.pdbx_seq_one_letter_code
_entity_poly.pdbx_strand_id
1 'polypeptide(L)' 'GEFARVVRRGGRLVLFHPVGRAALAARRGHRLREDDIRAEAGLRPLLARCGWSLESLVDDEERYLAVARRA' A
#
# COMPACT_ATOMS: atom_id res chain seq x y z
N GLY A 1 3.33 0.72 -14.07
CA GLY A 1 4.62 0.68 -13.36
C GLY A 1 5.39 -0.57 -13.75
N GLU A 2 6.69 -0.64 -13.46
CA GLU A 2 7.58 -1.72 -13.94
C GLU A 2 7.14 -3.12 -13.51
N PHE A 3 6.63 -3.30 -12.28
CA PHE A 3 6.10 -4.60 -11.84
C PHE A 3 4.90 -5.10 -12.67
N ALA A 4 4.05 -4.19 -13.14
CA ALA A 4 2.91 -4.58 -13.97
C ALA A 4 3.33 -5.06 -15.36
N ARG A 5 4.58 -4.83 -15.79
CA ARG A 5 5.08 -5.36 -17.08
C ARG A 5 5.48 -6.83 -16.96
N VAL A 6 5.92 -7.27 -15.78
CA VAL A 6 6.53 -8.59 -15.56
C VAL A 6 5.64 -9.60 -14.82
N VAL A 7 4.57 -9.15 -14.17
CA VAL A 7 3.62 -10.04 -13.47
C VAL A 7 2.48 -10.43 -14.40
N ARG A 8 1.99 -11.67 -14.42
CA ARG A 8 0.82 -12.07 -15.25
C ARG A 8 -0.50 -11.41 -14.78
N ARG A 9 -1.50 -11.25 -15.67
CA ARG A 9 -2.84 -10.77 -15.25
C ARG A 9 -3.40 -11.66 -14.14
N GLY A 10 -4.02 -11.05 -13.14
CA GLY A 10 -4.46 -11.76 -11.92
C GLY A 10 -3.36 -12.07 -10.90
N GLY A 11 -2.09 -11.78 -11.20
CA GLY A 11 -1.00 -11.90 -10.21
C GLY A 11 -1.13 -10.87 -9.08
N ARG A 12 -0.52 -11.15 -7.93
CA ARG A 12 -0.62 -10.30 -6.73
C ARG A 12 0.67 -9.51 -6.49
N LEU A 13 0.50 -8.27 -6.06
CA LEU A 13 1.51 -7.40 -5.46
C LEU A 13 1.14 -7.22 -3.99
N VAL A 14 2.13 -7.37 -3.11
CA VAL A 14 1.97 -7.17 -1.68
C VAL A 14 2.92 -6.08 -1.22
N LEU A 15 2.39 -5.06 -0.55
CA LEU A 15 3.16 -4.08 0.20
C LEU A 15 3.02 -4.40 1.68
N PHE A 16 4.13 -4.57 2.39
CA PHE A 16 4.14 -4.99 3.79
C PHE A 16 5.09 -4.15 4.62
N HIS A 17 4.68 -3.83 5.84
CA HIS A 17 5.52 -3.31 6.90
C HIS A 17 5.10 -3.92 8.25
N PRO A 18 6.04 -4.34 9.11
CA PRO A 18 5.74 -5.07 10.36
C PRO A 18 5.20 -4.17 11.50
N VAL A 19 4.70 -2.98 11.17
CA VAL A 19 3.90 -2.09 12.03
C VAL A 19 3.11 -1.15 11.13
N GLY A 20 1.97 -0.64 11.62
CA GLY A 20 1.14 0.34 10.92
C GLY A 20 1.80 1.69 10.68
N ARG A 21 1.14 2.52 9.87
CA ARG A 21 1.68 3.85 9.47
C ARG A 21 1.82 4.79 10.66
N ALA A 22 0.86 4.79 11.59
CA ALA A 22 0.92 5.64 12.79
C ALA A 22 2.09 5.25 13.70
N ALA A 23 2.25 3.96 13.99
CA ALA A 23 3.37 3.45 14.79
C ALA A 23 4.73 3.69 14.10
N LEU A 24 4.80 3.51 12.77
CA LEU A 24 5.99 3.83 12.00
C LEU A 24 6.33 5.33 12.06
N ALA A 25 5.35 6.22 11.91
CA ALA A 25 5.56 7.66 12.02
C ALA A 25 6.11 8.04 13.40
N ALA A 26 5.52 7.51 14.47
CA ALA A 26 5.96 7.74 15.84
C ALA A 26 7.42 7.29 16.05
N ARG A 27 7.80 6.12 15.52
CA ARG A 27 9.20 5.63 15.53
C ARG A 27 10.17 6.52 14.74
N ARG A 28 9.65 7.26 13.75
CA ARG A 28 10.42 8.24 12.96
C ARG A 28 10.39 9.65 13.58
N GLY A 29 9.82 9.81 14.78
CA GLY A 29 9.80 11.07 15.51
C GLY A 29 8.78 12.08 14.99
N HIS A 30 7.76 11.65 14.24
CA HIS A 30 6.71 12.55 13.74
C HIS A 30 5.31 11.92 13.83
N ARG A 31 4.27 12.75 13.71
CA ARG A 31 2.89 12.26 13.63
C ARG A 31 2.59 11.74 12.21
N LEU A 32 1.60 10.87 12.11
CA LEU A 32 1.06 10.46 10.82
C LEU A 32 0.54 11.72 10.10
N ARG A 33 0.91 11.86 8.83
CA ARG A 33 0.46 12.99 8.00
C ARG A 33 -0.78 12.60 7.23
N GLU A 34 -1.69 13.56 7.06
CA GLU A 34 -2.94 13.35 6.31
C GLU A 34 -2.68 13.04 4.82
N ASP A 35 -1.56 13.52 4.28
CA ASP A 35 -1.13 13.35 2.89
C ASP A 35 -0.28 12.09 2.64
N ASP A 36 -0.17 11.18 3.61
CA ASP A 36 0.60 9.94 3.45
C ASP A 36 0.00 9.09 2.31
N ILE A 37 0.77 8.94 1.23
CA ILE A 37 0.35 8.22 0.02
C ILE A 37 -0.06 6.76 0.26
N ARG A 38 0.32 6.17 1.39
CA ARG A 38 -0.04 4.80 1.80
C ARG A 38 -1.45 4.73 2.41
N ALA A 39 -2.09 5.85 2.71
CA ALA A 39 -3.51 5.88 3.05
C ALA A 39 -4.34 5.36 1.86
N GLU A 40 -5.48 4.72 2.12
CA GLU A 40 -6.30 4.10 1.06
C GLU A 40 -6.65 5.08 -0.08
N ALA A 41 -7.02 6.31 0.28
CA ALA A 41 -7.37 7.37 -0.66
C ALA A 41 -6.22 7.77 -1.61
N GLY A 42 -4.97 7.70 -1.15
CA GLY A 42 -3.78 7.94 -1.98
C GLY A 42 -3.31 6.68 -2.72
N LEU A 43 -3.41 5.52 -2.08
CA LEU A 43 -2.88 4.26 -2.58
C LEU A 43 -3.69 3.72 -3.75
N ARG A 44 -5.04 3.77 -3.67
CA ARG A 44 -5.94 3.30 -4.74
C ARG A 44 -5.64 3.93 -6.10
N PRO A 45 -5.64 5.28 -6.26
CA PRO A 45 -5.37 5.90 -7.56
C PRO A 45 -3.94 5.66 -8.04
N LEU A 46 -2.96 5.57 -7.13
CA LEU A 46 -1.57 5.23 -7.49
C LEU A 46 -1.46 3.82 -8.09
N LEU A 47 -2.09 2.83 -7.45
CA LEU A 47 -2.14 1.44 -7.93
C LEU A 47 -2.86 1.35 -9.28
N ALA A 48 -4.01 2.01 -9.41
CA ALA A 48 -4.81 2.01 -10.64
C ALA A 48 -4.02 2.55 -11.84
N ARG A 49 -3.35 3.71 -11.68
CA ARG A 49 -2.44 4.28 -12.69
C ARG A 49 -1.29 3.35 -13.06
N CYS A 50 -0.94 2.42 -12.17
CA CYS A 50 0.12 1.45 -12.38
C CYS A 50 -0.35 0.11 -12.97
N GLY A 51 -1.65 -0.09 -13.20
CA GLY A 51 -2.21 -1.35 -13.72
C GLY A 51 -2.60 -2.36 -12.62
N TRP A 52 -2.85 -1.89 -11.40
CA TRP A 52 -3.20 -2.71 -10.25
C TRP A 52 -4.54 -2.29 -9.63
N SER A 53 -5.29 -3.26 -9.11
CA SER A 53 -6.50 -3.05 -8.33
C SER A 53 -6.26 -3.43 -6.88
N LEU A 54 -6.49 -2.52 -5.94
CA LEU A 54 -6.41 -2.81 -4.50
C LEU A 54 -7.53 -3.80 -4.12
N GLU A 55 -7.17 -4.93 -3.52
CA GLU A 55 -8.10 -5.96 -3.04
C GLU A 55 -8.33 -5.86 -1.53
N SER A 56 -7.27 -5.58 -0.77
CA SER A 56 -7.36 -5.39 0.68
C SER A 56 -6.29 -4.44 1.18
N LEU A 57 -6.61 -3.76 2.28
CA LEU A 57 -5.72 -2.89 3.02
C LEU A 57 -5.96 -3.11 4.52
N VAL A 58 -4.89 -3.39 5.24
CA VAL A 58 -4.85 -3.39 6.70
C VAL A 58 -3.80 -2.38 7.13
N ASP A 59 -4.17 -1.50 8.04
CA ASP A 59 -3.29 -0.51 8.65
C ASP A 59 -3.65 -0.41 10.13
N ASP A 60 -3.11 -1.34 10.90
CA ASP A 60 -3.28 -1.44 12.36
C ASP A 60 -1.91 -1.33 13.04
N GLU A 61 -1.86 -1.30 14.38
CA GLU A 61 -0.60 -1.15 15.09
C GLU A 61 0.39 -2.29 14.83
N GLU A 62 -0.11 -3.49 14.57
CA GLU A 62 0.67 -4.70 14.37
C GLU A 62 1.29 -4.78 12.97
N ARG A 63 0.59 -4.25 11.94
CA ARG A 63 1.10 -4.26 10.56
C ARG A 63 0.41 -3.26 9.64
N TYR A 64 1.15 -2.94 8.58
CA TYR A 64 0.59 -2.43 7.34
C TYR A 64 0.67 -3.51 6.27
N LEU A 65 -0.45 -3.83 5.64
CA LEU A 65 -0.55 -4.81 4.56
C LEU A 65 -1.50 -4.31 3.48
N ALA A 66 -0.99 -4.11 2.26
CA ALA A 66 -1.82 -3.85 1.08
C ALA A 66 -1.64 -4.96 0.07
N VAL A 67 -2.75 -5.56 -0.38
CA VAL A 67 -2.77 -6.58 -1.44
C VAL A 67 -3.44 -6.00 -2.67
N ALA A 68 -2.75 -6.04 -3.80
CA ALA A 68 -3.28 -5.59 -5.06
C ALA A 68 -3.16 -6.67 -6.13
N ARG A 69 -4.13 -6.75 -7.02
CA ARG A 69 -4.16 -7.69 -8.14
C ARG A 69 -3.86 -6.96 -9.45
N ARG A 70 -3.06 -7.58 -10.31
CA ARG A 70 -2.82 -7.07 -11.67
C ARG A 70 -4.12 -7.11 -12.45
N ALA A 71 -4.54 -5.95 -12.93
CA ALA A 71 -5.74 -5.77 -13.71
C ALA A 71 -5.69 -6.53 -15.03
#